data_AF-A0A7Y5DV55-F1
#
_entry.id   AF-A0A7Y5DV55-F1
#
_cell.length_a   1.000
_cell.length_b   1.000
_cell.length_c   1.000
_cell.angle_alpha   90.00
_cell.angle_beta   90.00
_cell.angle_gamma   90.00
#
_symmetry.space_group_name_H-M   'P 1'
#
loop_
_entity.id
_entity.type
_entity.pdbx_description
1 polymer ?
#
loop_
_entity_poly.entity_id
_entity_poly.type
_entity_poly.pdbx_seq_one_letter_code
_entity_poly.pdbx_strand_id
1 'polypeptide(L)'
;MKTIDEQIAELEEQTRKKVRQLKAKKELIEARKVNALIKGKRSDDTRRKILAGAMVLEVSGRDEEARLRFMERMGKFLVRPDDRALFGLPPLAQVDEQKTIPPTEETGK
;
A
#
# COMPACT_ATOMS: atom_id res chain seq x y z
N MET A 1 38.40 29.56 40.17
CA MET A 1 38.91 28.74 39.06
C MET A 1 38.04 27.48 39.06
N LYS A 2 37.34 27.15 37.97
CA LYS A 2 36.54 25.92 37.93
C LYS A 2 37.46 24.73 38.13
N THR A 3 37.03 23.74 38.91
CA THR A 3 37.85 22.54 39.12
C THR A 3 37.88 21.70 37.85
N ILE A 4 38.92 20.89 37.68
CA ILE A 4 39.08 20.03 36.50
C ILE A 4 37.85 19.12 36.32
N ASP A 5 37.29 18.62 37.43
CA ASP A 5 36.09 17.78 37.42
C ASP A 5 34.84 18.52 36.92
N GLU A 6 34.67 19.79 37.29
CA GLU A 6 33.58 20.63 36.76
C GLU A 6 33.73 20.88 35.26
N GLN A 7 34.96 21.08 34.78
CA GLN A 7 35.24 21.26 33.35
C GLN A 7 34.95 19.97 32.56
N ILE A 8 35.29 18.80 33.11
CA ILE A 8 34.97 17.49 32.51
C ILE A 8 33.46 17.31 32.43
N ALA A 9 32.72 17.54 33.52
CA ALA A 9 31.27 17.38 33.55
C ALA A 9 30.56 18.28 32.53
N GLU A 10 30.99 19.54 32.41
CA GLU A 10 30.43 20.53 31.47
C GLU A 10 30.70 20.12 30.01
N LEU A 11 31.92 19.64 29.70
CA LEU A 11 32.28 19.11 28.39
C LEU A 11 31.49 17.86 28.01
N GLU A 12 31.31 16.93 28.95
CA GLU A 12 30.52 15.73 28.70
C GLU A 12 29.05 16.07 28.45
N GLU A 13 28.46 16.99 29.21
CA GLU A 13 27.08 17.40 29.02
C GLU A 13 26.88 18.11 27.68
N GLN A 14 27.82 18.98 27.28
CA GLN A 14 27.83 19.59 25.95
C GLN A 14 27.93 18.54 24.85
N THR A 15 28.80 17.53 25.03
CA THR A 15 28.98 16.45 24.06
C THR A 15 27.70 15.60 23.95
N ARG A 16 27.08 15.24 25.09
CA ARG A 16 25.81 14.52 25.14
C ARG A 16 24.69 15.29 24.44
N LYS A 17 24.57 16.60 24.69
CA LYS A 17 23.61 17.49 24.02
C LYS A 17 23.83 17.51 22.50
N LYS A 18 25.10 17.64 22.06
CA LYS A 18 25.46 17.70 20.65
C LYS A 18 25.22 16.37 19.93
N VAL A 19 25.53 15.24 20.57
CA VAL A 19 25.23 13.90 20.06
C VAL A 19 23.71 13.71 19.90
N ARG A 20 22.91 14.12 20.89
CA ARG A 20 21.44 14.03 20.81
C ARG A 20 20.88 14.85 19.65
N GLN A 21 21.37 16.08 19.46
CA GLN A 21 20.96 16.92 18.33
C GLN A 21 21.34 16.31 16.98
N LEU A 22 22.54 15.74 16.86
CA LEU A 22 22.99 15.10 15.62
C LEU A 22 22.20 13.83 15.31
N LYS A 23 21.87 13.01 16.32
CA LYS A 23 21.01 11.83 16.16
C LYS A 23 19.61 12.23 15.67
N ALA A 24 18.98 13.22 16.29
CA ALA A 24 17.67 13.73 15.87
C ALA A 24 17.69 14.26 14.42
N LYS A 25 18.75 14.98 14.03
CA LYS A 25 18.93 15.43 12.63
C LYS A 25 19.11 14.26 11.66
N LYS A 26 19.86 13.23 12.03
CA LYS A 26 20.08 12.03 11.22
C LYS A 26 18.76 11.27 11.00
N GLU A 27 17.99 11.06 12.05
CA GLU A 27 16.68 10.38 11.98
C GLU A 27 15.70 11.14 11.09
N LEU A 28 15.65 12.48 11.19
CA LEU A 28 14.80 13.30 10.34
C LEU A 28 15.17 13.19 8.85
N ILE A 29 16.46 13.16 8.53
CA ILE A 29 16.95 13.03 7.15
C ILE A 29 16.64 11.65 6.59
N GLU A 30 16.87 10.59 7.35
CA GLU A 30 16.58 9.21 6.91
C GLU A 30 15.08 8.99 6.73
N ALA A 31 14.23 9.49 7.63
CA ALA A 31 12.77 9.45 7.46
C ALA A 31 12.32 10.17 6.18
N ARG A 32 12.92 11.32 5.85
CA ARG A 32 12.64 12.06 4.61
C ARG A 32 13.06 11.27 3.36
N LYS A 33 14.23 10.62 3.38
CA LYS A 33 14.71 9.78 2.26
C LYS A 33 13.80 8.59 2.04
N VAL A 34 13.43 7.86 3.09
CA VAL A 34 12.53 6.71 3.02
C VAL A 34 11.17 7.14 2.45
N ASN A 35 10.62 8.25 2.93
CA ASN A 35 9.35 8.77 2.42
C ASN A 35 9.42 9.22 0.95
N ALA A 36 10.52 9.85 0.52
CA ALA A 36 10.73 10.23 -0.87
C ALA A 36 10.85 9.02 -1.79
N LEU A 37 11.61 7.99 -1.36
CA LEU A 37 11.75 6.73 -2.10
C LEU A 37 10.42 5.98 -2.22
N ILE A 38 9.63 5.92 -1.15
CA ILE A 38 8.29 5.29 -1.18
C ILE A 38 7.37 6.05 -2.14
N LYS A 39 7.39 7.39 -2.13
CA LYS A 39 6.59 8.21 -3.06
C LYS A 39 7.02 8.00 -4.52
N GLY A 40 8.33 8.00 -4.80
CA GLY A 40 8.86 7.71 -6.14
C GLY A 40 8.48 6.32 -6.62
N LYS A 41 8.66 5.28 -5.79
CA LYS A 41 8.30 3.90 -6.10
C LYS A 41 6.80 3.73 -6.39
N ARG A 42 5.92 4.42 -5.65
CA ARG A 42 4.48 4.42 -5.92
C ARG A 42 4.14 5.09 -7.25
N SER A 43 4.77 6.24 -7.55
CA SER A 43 4.60 6.94 -8.83
C SER A 43 5.01 6.05 -10.01
N ASP A 44 6.17 5.41 -9.94
CA ASP A 44 6.68 4.55 -11.01
C ASP A 44 5.82 3.30 -11.20
N ASP A 45 5.35 2.69 -10.10
CA ASP A 45 4.43 1.54 -10.17
C ASP A 45 3.07 1.91 -10.77
N THR A 46 2.51 3.07 -10.41
CA THR A 46 1.29 3.59 -11.04
C THR A 46 1.50 3.83 -12.54
N ARG A 47 2.60 4.48 -12.93
CA ARG A 47 2.92 4.72 -14.35
C ARG A 47 3.09 3.40 -15.11
N ARG A 48 3.80 2.43 -14.55
CA ARG A 48 3.97 1.10 -15.14
C ARG A 48 2.63 0.39 -15.36
N LYS A 49 1.73 0.40 -14.37
CA LYS A 49 0.39 -0.21 -14.46
C LYS A 49 -0.47 0.45 -15.52
N ILE A 50 -0.45 1.78 -15.61
CA ILE A 50 -1.19 2.53 -16.64
C ILE A 50 -0.68 2.16 -18.04
N LEU A 51 0.64 2.17 -18.27
CA LEU A 51 1.21 1.83 -19.57
C LEU A 51 0.93 0.39 -19.99
N ALA A 52 1.08 -0.56 -19.06
CA ALA A 52 0.75 -1.96 -19.31
C ALA A 52 -0.74 -2.13 -19.65
N GLY A 53 -1.64 -1.46 -18.91
CA GLY A 53 -3.08 -1.47 -19.18
C GLY A 53 -3.43 -0.88 -20.54
N ALA A 54 -2.84 0.27 -20.90
CA ALA A 54 -3.05 0.94 -22.18
C ALA A 54 -2.65 0.04 -23.37
N MET A 55 -1.48 -0.62 -23.28
CA MET A 55 -1.03 -1.56 -24.30
C MET A 55 -2.00 -2.72 -24.48
N VAL A 56 -2.46 -3.33 -23.37
CA VAL A 56 -3.38 -4.48 -23.44
C VAL A 56 -4.71 -4.08 -24.07
N LEU A 57 -5.26 -2.92 -23.71
CA LEU A 57 -6.49 -2.39 -24.32
C LEU A 57 -6.32 -2.15 -25.82
N GLU A 58 -5.16 -1.63 -26.25
CA GLU A 58 -4.87 -1.41 -27.67
C GLU A 58 -4.76 -2.74 -28.45
N VAL A 59 -4.08 -3.74 -27.88
CA VAL A 59 -3.95 -5.07 -28.50
C VAL A 59 -5.31 -5.77 -28.59
N SER A 60 -6.09 -5.75 -27.50
CA SER A 60 -7.42 -6.33 -27.45
C SER A 60 -8.43 -5.61 -28.37
N GLY A 61 -8.18 -4.37 -28.76
CA GLY A 61 -9.02 -3.65 -29.73
C GLY A 61 -8.75 -4.05 -31.19
N ARG A 62 -7.58 -4.63 -31.49
CA ARG A 62 -7.17 -5.02 -32.86
C ARG A 62 -7.51 -6.45 -33.22
N ASP A 63 -7.58 -7.34 -32.23
CA ASP A 63 -7.86 -8.77 -32.40
C ASP A 63 -9.02 -9.19 -31.50
N GLU A 64 -10.10 -9.68 -32.11
CA GLU A 64 -11.30 -10.11 -31.40
C GLU A 64 -11.02 -11.33 -30.50
N GLU A 65 -10.10 -12.22 -30.88
CA GLU A 65 -9.72 -13.36 -30.04
C GLU A 65 -8.98 -12.89 -28.78
N ALA A 66 -8.06 -11.93 -28.94
CA ALA A 66 -7.40 -11.27 -27.82
C ALA A 66 -8.39 -10.49 -26.94
N ARG A 67 -9.43 -9.88 -27.53
CA ARG A 67 -10.51 -9.20 -26.79
C ARG A 67 -11.29 -10.16 -25.92
N LEU A 68 -11.72 -11.30 -26.47
CA LEU A 68 -12.50 -12.30 -25.75
C LEU A 68 -11.70 -12.89 -24.58
N ARG A 69 -10.43 -13.27 -24.82
CA ARG A 69 -9.53 -13.76 -23.76
C ARG A 69 -9.29 -12.71 -22.68
N PHE A 70 -9.14 -11.44 -23.06
CA PHE A 70 -8.98 -10.34 -22.11
C PHE A 70 -10.22 -10.17 -21.24
N MET A 71 -11.41 -10.12 -21.86
CA MET A 71 -12.69 -9.98 -21.16
C MET A 71 -12.98 -11.15 -20.22
N GLU A 72 -12.67 -12.39 -20.63
CA GLU A 72 -12.79 -13.56 -19.77
C GLU A 72 -11.89 -13.46 -18.53
N ARG A 73 -10.63 -13.02 -18.72
CA ARG A 73 -9.69 -12.81 -17.62
C ARG A 73 -10.15 -11.69 -16.69
N MET A 74 -10.67 -10.58 -17.22
CA MET A 74 -11.25 -9.49 -16.43
C MET A 74 -12.46 -9.98 -15.61
N GLY A 75 -13.30 -10.84 -16.19
CA GLY A 75 -14.43 -11.47 -15.50
C GLY A 75 -14.02 -12.32 -14.28
N LYS A 76 -12.85 -12.95 -14.31
CA LYS A 76 -12.31 -13.73 -13.18
C LYS A 76 -11.51 -12.88 -12.19
N PHE A 77 -10.90 -11.79 -12.64
CA PHE A 77 -10.03 -10.95 -11.83
C PHE A 77 -10.79 -9.85 -11.06
N LEU A 78 -11.80 -9.23 -11.69
CA LEU A 78 -12.54 -8.12 -11.10
C LEU A 78 -13.63 -8.64 -10.16
N VAL A 79 -13.58 -8.22 -8.90
CA VAL A 79 -14.55 -8.62 -7.87
C VAL A 79 -15.57 -7.50 -7.61
N ARG A 80 -15.11 -6.24 -7.56
CA ARG A 80 -15.96 -5.10 -7.21
C ARG A 80 -16.98 -4.82 -8.33
N PRO A 81 -18.27 -4.60 -8.00
CA PRO A 81 -19.30 -4.30 -8.99
C PRO A 81 -18.96 -3.07 -9.85
N ASP A 82 -18.44 -2.01 -9.23
CA ASP A 82 -18.08 -0.77 -9.94
C ASP A 82 -17.00 -0.99 -11.00
N ASP A 83 -15.94 -1.73 -10.64
CA ASP A 83 -14.85 -2.06 -11.56
C ASP A 83 -15.35 -2.98 -12.69
N ARG A 84 -16.23 -3.94 -12.38
CA ARG A 84 -16.85 -4.84 -13.38
C ARG A 84 -17.73 -4.07 -14.36
N ALA A 85 -18.46 -3.05 -13.89
CA ALA A 85 -19.31 -2.19 -14.70
C ALA A 85 -18.51 -1.40 -15.75
N LEU A 86 -17.27 -0.99 -15.45
CA LEU A 86 -16.37 -0.33 -16.41
C LEU A 86 -16.09 -1.18 -17.66
N PHE A 87 -16.19 -2.51 -17.53
CA PHE A 87 -15.98 -3.46 -18.62
C PHE A 87 -17.30 -4.11 -19.10
N GLY A 88 -18.46 -3.62 -18.64
CA GLY A 88 -19.77 -4.20 -19.00
C GLY A 88 -19.98 -5.62 -18.48
N LEU A 89 -19.25 -6.04 -17.44
CA LEU A 89 -19.36 -7.37 -16.84
C LEU A 89 -20.48 -7.38 -15.79
N PRO A 90 -21.29 -8.45 -15.70
CA PRO A 90 -22.35 -8.54 -14.70
C PRO A 90 -21.75 -8.61 -13.29
N PRO A 91 -22.41 -8.08 -12.25
CA PRO A 91 -21.97 -8.25 -10.86
C PRO A 91 -21.81 -9.73 -10.52
N LEU A 92 -20.83 -10.07 -9.69
CA LEU A 92 -20.77 -11.41 -9.11
C LEU A 92 -21.97 -11.56 -8.18
N ALA A 93 -22.73 -12.65 -8.34
CA ALA A 93 -23.78 -13.00 -7.38
C ALA A 93 -23.12 -13.06 -5.99
N GLN A 94 -23.63 -12.25 -5.06
CA GLN A 94 -23.14 -12.23 -3.70
C GLN A 94 -23.33 -13.63 -3.13
N VAL A 95 -22.24 -14.36 -2.93
CA VAL A 95 -22.28 -15.54 -2.06
C VAL A 95 -22.30 -14.94 -0.65
N ASP A 96 -23.50 -14.69 -0.15
CA ASP A 96 -23.72 -14.29 1.24
C ASP A 96 -23.28 -15.45 2.15
N GLU A 97 -22.01 -15.46 2.55
CA GLU A 97 -21.45 -16.38 3.54
C GLU A 97 -21.93 -16.07 4.98
N GLN A 98 -23.06 -15.37 5.13
CA GLN A 98 -23.63 -14.96 6.41
C GLN A 98 -25.03 -15.56 6.62
N LYS A 99 -25.15 -16.89 6.47
CA LYS A 99 -26.30 -17.64 7.04
C LYS A 99 -25.99 -19.11 7.35
N THR A 100 -24.95 -19.37 8.11
CA THR A 100 -24.75 -20.68 8.77
C THR A 100 -24.28 -20.51 10.21
N ILE A 101 -25.12 -19.89 11.03
CA ILE A 101 -25.14 -20.20 12.47
C ILE A 101 -26.39 -21.07 12.68
N PRO A 102 -26.26 -22.36 12.98
CA PRO A 102 -27.42 -23.19 13.31
C PRO A 102 -28.02 -22.66 14.63
N PRO A 103 -29.35 -22.59 14.78
CA PRO A 103 -29.95 -22.27 16.06
C PRO A 103 -29.58 -23.40 17.04
N THR A 104 -28.88 -23.03 18.12
CA THR A 104 -28.74 -23.89 19.28
C THR A 104 -30.14 -24.20 19.79
N GLU A 105 -30.53 -25.47 19.74
CA GLU A 105 -31.75 -25.97 20.38
C GLU A 105 -31.64 -25.70 21.88
N GLU A 106 -32.30 -24.65 22.36
CA GLU A 106 -32.62 -24.49 23.77
C GLU A 106 -33.74 -25.49 24.12
N THR A 107 -33.33 -26.53 24.82
CA THR A 107 -34.16 -27.38 25.65
C THR A 107 -35.03 -26.54 26.60
N GLY A 108 -36.35 -26.72 26.58
CA GLY A 108 -37.19 -26.21 27.67
C GLY A 108 -38.70 -26.16 27.44
N LYS A 109 -39.36 -27.32 27.48
CA LYS A 109 -40.45 -27.66 28.44
C LYS A 109 -41.17 -28.93 28.03
#